data_AF-A0A6P7REZ6-F1
#
_entry.id   AF-A0A6P7REZ6-F1
#
_cell.length_a   1.000
_cell.length_b   1.000
_cell.length_c   1.000
_cell.angle_alpha   90.00
_cell.angle_beta   90.00
_cell.angle_gamma   90.00
#
_symmetry.space_group_name_H-M   'P 1'
#
loop_
_entity.id
_entity.type
_entity.pdbx_description
1 polymer ?
#
loop_
_entity_poly.entity_id
_entity_poly.type
_entity_poly.pdbx_seq_one_letter_code
_entity_poly.pdbx_strand_id
1 'polypeptide(L)'
;MMTCPSVPAIPTLWLFRILLLVVSLNAQNKSWDKPICTEGILSVPRGNPAVMTCNISNTFTDVTIQLSANGKDKTIFDKKPQGNFSWSGWELQVQGGQAQLVIKDTQNDHTGIYLWQLHGRQRYYRNITLNILEPSNEDEVTDTRLFTPFPDHAKSSPIEGKPGTLVGVITVILILGVAGSITFIYYRHRRS
;
A
#
# COMPACT_ATOMS: atom_id res chain seq x y z
N MET A 1 -19.43 32.76 64.53
CA MET A 1 -18.27 32.62 63.62
C MET A 1 -18.52 31.41 62.75
N MET A 2 -18.69 31.62 61.44
CA MET A 2 -19.19 30.62 60.50
C MET A 2 -17.99 30.19 59.64
N THR A 3 -17.48 28.99 59.86
CA THR A 3 -16.40 28.41 59.06
C THR A 3 -17.01 27.70 57.85
N CYS A 4 -16.75 28.23 56.66
CA CYS A 4 -17.10 27.57 55.40
C CYS A 4 -16.27 26.29 55.23
N PRO A 5 -16.85 25.16 54.80
CA PRO A 5 -16.08 24.00 54.41
C PRO A 5 -15.45 24.24 53.03
N SER A 6 -14.12 24.10 52.95
CA SER A 6 -13.40 24.05 51.69
C SER A 6 -13.68 22.72 50.99
N VAL A 7 -14.51 22.76 49.94
CA VAL A 7 -14.71 21.62 49.04
C VAL A 7 -13.39 21.37 48.28
N PRO A 8 -12.79 20.18 48.35
CA PRO A 8 -11.56 19.91 47.62
C PRO A 8 -11.87 19.82 46.11
N ALA A 9 -11.34 20.76 45.33
CA ALA A 9 -11.42 20.84 43.86
C ALA A 9 -10.59 19.74 43.13
N ILE A 10 -10.48 18.56 43.72
CA ILE A 10 -9.59 17.49 43.29
C ILE A 10 -10.22 16.50 42.28
N PRO A 11 -11.54 16.19 42.27
CA PRO A 11 -12.06 15.16 41.35
C PRO A 11 -12.10 15.62 39.89
N THR A 12 -12.28 16.92 39.64
CA THR A 12 -12.45 17.48 38.29
C THR A 12 -11.16 17.44 37.47
N LEU A 13 -10.01 17.69 38.10
CA LEU A 13 -8.69 17.66 37.45
C LEU A 13 -8.26 16.23 37.07
N TRP A 14 -8.62 15.24 37.89
CA TRP A 14 -8.30 13.84 37.62
C TRP A 14 -9.11 13.28 36.45
N LEU A 15 -10.42 13.59 36.41
CA LEU A 15 -11.29 13.24 35.28
C LEU A 15 -10.83 13.89 33.97
N PHE A 16 -10.37 15.15 34.01
CA PHE A 16 -9.81 15.82 32.84
C PHE A 16 -8.53 15.15 32.33
N ARG A 17 -7.63 14.71 33.23
CA ARG A 17 -6.42 13.98 32.83
C ARG A 17 -6.75 12.64 32.19
N ILE A 18 -7.71 11.90 32.73
CA ILE A 18 -8.16 10.62 32.14
C ILE A 18 -8.78 10.86 30.76
N LEU A 19 -9.63 11.88 30.61
CA LEU A 19 -10.23 12.23 29.32
C LEU A 19 -9.17 12.58 28.27
N LEU A 20 -8.18 13.41 28.63
CA LEU A 20 -7.06 13.76 27.75
C LEU A 20 -6.22 12.53 27.38
N LEU A 21 -6.02 11.60 28.32
CA LEU A 21 -5.33 10.33 28.08
C LEU A 21 -6.11 9.44 27.10
N VAL A 22 -7.42 9.30 27.31
CA VAL A 22 -8.30 8.51 26.42
C VAL A 22 -8.34 9.12 25.01
N VAL A 23 -8.44 10.44 24.89
CA VAL A 23 -8.38 11.14 23.60
C VAL A 23 -7.02 10.94 22.92
N SER A 24 -5.93 11.04 23.69
CA SER A 24 -4.56 10.85 23.18
C SER A 24 -4.28 9.41 22.74
N LEU A 25 -4.76 8.42 23.49
CA LEU A 25 -4.61 7.01 23.15
C LEU A 25 -5.43 6.62 21.92
N ASN A 26 -6.64 7.17 21.79
CA ASN A 26 -7.47 7.01 20.58
C ASN A 26 -6.85 7.70 19.36
N ALA A 27 -6.15 8.81 19.54
CA ALA A 27 -5.42 9.47 18.45
C ALA A 27 -4.21 8.62 17.97
N GLN A 28 -3.54 7.91 18.88
CA GLN A 28 -2.38 7.07 18.56
C GLN A 28 -2.76 5.67 18.03
N ASN A 29 -3.95 5.15 18.36
CA ASN A 29 -4.40 3.81 17.92
C ASN A 29 -4.90 3.78 16.46
N LYS A 30 -4.50 4.75 15.64
CA LYS A 30 -4.81 4.75 14.21
C LYS A 30 -3.80 3.88 13.49
N SER A 31 -4.20 2.65 13.14
CA SER A 31 -3.43 1.79 12.25
C SER A 31 -3.07 2.57 10.98
N TRP A 32 -1.78 2.56 10.65
CA TRP A 32 -1.23 3.15 9.42
C TRP A 32 -1.72 2.37 8.19
N ASP A 33 -1.78 3.05 7.05
CA ASP A 33 -2.25 2.41 5.82
C ASP A 33 -1.19 1.44 5.30
N LYS A 34 -1.59 0.18 5.11
CA LYS A 34 -0.79 -0.84 4.45
C LYS A 34 -1.63 -1.51 3.36
N PRO A 35 -1.74 -0.88 2.17
CA PRO A 35 -2.52 -1.45 1.07
C PRO A 35 -1.97 -2.79 0.61
N ILE A 36 -2.90 -3.68 0.27
CA ILE A 36 -2.65 -4.91 -0.47
C ILE A 36 -3.27 -4.71 -1.85
N CYS A 37 -2.42 -4.70 -2.87
CA CYS A 37 -2.83 -4.52 -4.27
C CYS A 37 -2.58 -5.78 -5.09
N THR A 38 -3.22 -5.86 -6.26
CA THR A 38 -2.87 -6.82 -7.31
C THR A 38 -1.35 -6.83 -7.51
N GLU A 39 -0.82 -8.03 -7.80
CA GLU A 39 0.60 -8.23 -8.00
C GLU A 39 1.15 -7.36 -9.13
N GLY A 40 2.45 -7.08 -9.10
CA GLY A 40 3.06 -6.05 -9.93
C GLY A 40 3.01 -6.31 -11.44
N ILE A 41 2.65 -7.51 -11.88
CA ILE A 41 2.49 -7.87 -13.29
C ILE A 41 1.19 -8.66 -13.47
N LEU A 42 0.36 -8.22 -14.41
CA LEU A 42 -0.89 -8.84 -14.81
C LEU A 42 -0.86 -9.04 -16.33
N SER A 43 -1.00 -10.28 -16.79
CA SER A 43 -1.04 -10.60 -18.23
C SER A 43 -2.41 -11.15 -18.62
N VAL A 44 -3.05 -10.56 -19.62
CA VAL A 44 -4.45 -10.85 -19.99
C VAL A 44 -4.55 -10.98 -21.52
N PRO A 45 -5.24 -12.00 -22.07
CA PRO A 45 -5.50 -12.08 -23.50
C PRO A 45 -6.31 -10.88 -24.01
N ARG A 46 -6.01 -10.38 -25.22
CA ARG A 46 -6.81 -9.32 -25.86
C ARG A 46 -8.28 -9.73 -25.92
N GLY A 47 -9.18 -8.79 -25.63
CA GLY A 47 -10.62 -9.06 -25.56
C GLY A 47 -11.11 -9.49 -24.17
N ASN A 48 -10.24 -10.02 -23.31
CA ASN A 48 -10.64 -10.48 -21.98
C ASN A 48 -10.65 -9.32 -20.98
N PRO A 49 -11.46 -9.41 -19.91
CA PRO A 49 -11.46 -8.40 -18.87
C PRO A 49 -10.17 -8.40 -18.04
N ALA A 50 -9.62 -7.23 -17.76
CA ALA A 50 -8.55 -7.03 -16.79
C ALA A 50 -9.08 -6.34 -15.54
N VAL A 51 -8.70 -6.84 -14.36
CA VAL A 51 -9.11 -6.29 -13.07
C VAL A 51 -7.88 -6.07 -12.19
N MET A 52 -7.68 -4.83 -11.77
CA MET A 52 -6.64 -4.44 -10.82
C MET A 52 -7.30 -3.87 -9.57
N THR A 53 -6.94 -4.37 -8.39
CA THR A 53 -7.60 -4.00 -7.13
C THR A 53 -6.56 -3.63 -6.08
N CYS A 54 -6.87 -2.66 -5.25
CA CYS A 54 -6.15 -2.30 -4.04
C CYS A 54 -7.11 -2.24 -2.85
N ASN A 55 -6.72 -2.84 -1.73
CA ASN A 55 -7.48 -2.87 -0.48
C ASN A 55 -6.65 -2.32 0.68
N ILE A 56 -7.23 -1.47 1.52
CA ILE A 56 -6.69 -0.98 2.79
C ILE A 56 -7.75 -1.13 3.89
N SER A 57 -7.31 -1.12 5.15
CA SER A 57 -8.23 -1.20 6.30
C SER A 57 -9.00 0.09 6.55
N ASN A 58 -8.45 1.24 6.19
CA ASN A 58 -9.09 2.55 6.34
C ASN A 58 -9.86 2.93 5.08
N THR A 59 -10.73 3.93 5.13
CA THR A 59 -11.42 4.42 3.93
C THR A 59 -10.46 5.23 3.05
N PHE A 60 -10.53 5.04 1.72
CA PHE A 60 -9.84 5.91 0.78
C PHE A 60 -10.50 7.30 0.76
N THR A 61 -9.70 8.33 0.93
CA THR A 61 -10.08 9.73 0.68
C THR A 61 -10.21 9.97 -0.82
N ASP A 62 -9.18 9.58 -1.57
CA ASP A 62 -9.14 9.68 -3.02
C ASP A 62 -8.13 8.70 -3.65
N VAL A 63 -8.29 8.44 -4.94
CA VAL A 63 -7.42 7.58 -5.74
C VAL A 63 -7.08 8.29 -7.06
N THR A 64 -5.78 8.32 -7.40
CA THR A 64 -5.28 8.75 -8.72
C THR A 64 -4.66 7.55 -9.43
N ILE A 65 -4.94 7.41 -10.72
CA ILE A 65 -4.38 6.36 -11.58
C ILE A 65 -3.79 7.02 -12.83
N GLN A 66 -2.51 6.77 -13.06
CA GLN A 66 -1.77 7.20 -14.24
C GLN A 66 -1.30 5.96 -15.01
N LEU A 67 -1.34 6.04 -16.34
CA LEU A 67 -0.83 5.03 -17.25
C LEU A 67 0.41 5.57 -17.95
N SER A 68 1.53 4.89 -17.79
CA SER A 68 2.75 5.09 -18.56
C SER A 68 2.85 4.03 -19.65
N ALA A 69 2.71 4.45 -20.91
CA ALA A 69 2.76 3.57 -22.08
C ALA A 69 3.51 4.27 -23.23
N ASN A 70 4.37 3.54 -23.95
CA ASN A 70 5.11 4.06 -25.10
C ASN A 70 5.87 5.37 -24.81
N GLY A 71 6.44 5.50 -23.61
CA GLY A 71 7.17 6.71 -23.17
C GLY A 71 6.30 7.94 -22.91
N LYS A 72 4.97 7.79 -22.82
CA LYS A 72 4.03 8.85 -22.50
C LYS A 72 3.23 8.51 -21.24
N ASP A 73 3.04 9.50 -20.40
CA ASP A 73 2.20 9.41 -19.20
C ASP A 73 0.82 10.02 -19.46
N LYS A 74 -0.22 9.29 -19.09
CA LYS A 74 -1.62 9.66 -19.24
C LYS A 74 -2.34 9.49 -17.91
N THR A 75 -2.89 10.57 -17.35
CA THR A 75 -3.77 10.46 -16.18
C THR A 75 -5.13 9.89 -16.61
N ILE A 76 -5.48 8.71 -16.09
CA ILE A 76 -6.75 8.04 -16.36
C ILE A 76 -7.82 8.56 -15.39
N PHE A 77 -7.47 8.60 -14.11
CA PHE A 77 -8.33 9.12 -13.05
C PHE A 77 -7.51 10.02 -12.13
N ASP A 78 -8.01 11.22 -11.84
CA ASP A 78 -7.37 12.18 -10.94
C ASP A 78 -8.22 12.39 -9.69
N LYS A 79 -7.63 12.11 -8.51
CA LYS A 79 -8.17 12.34 -7.17
C LYS A 79 -9.64 11.95 -7.05
N LYS A 80 -9.98 10.75 -7.52
CA LYS A 80 -11.35 10.27 -7.49
C LYS A 80 -11.74 9.86 -6.07
N PRO A 81 -12.79 10.44 -5.49
CA PRO A 81 -13.26 10.10 -4.16
C PRO A 81 -14.05 8.78 -4.21
N GLN A 82 -14.78 8.47 -3.13
CA GLN A 82 -15.75 7.38 -3.08
C GLN A 82 -16.77 7.48 -4.23
N GLY A 83 -17.06 6.36 -4.89
CA GLY A 83 -18.02 6.28 -5.99
C GLY A 83 -17.57 5.40 -7.16
N ASN A 84 -18.34 5.46 -8.24
CA ASN A 84 -18.05 4.76 -9.50
C ASN A 84 -17.77 5.78 -10.59
N PHE A 85 -16.72 5.55 -11.37
CA PHE A 85 -16.26 6.43 -12.43
C PHE A 85 -15.94 5.62 -13.67
N SER A 86 -16.27 6.14 -14.84
CA SER A 86 -15.97 5.51 -16.12
C SER A 86 -15.37 6.53 -17.07
N TRP A 87 -14.32 6.15 -17.78
CA TRP A 87 -13.73 7.00 -18.81
C TRP A 87 -13.01 6.15 -19.85
N SER A 88 -13.32 6.35 -21.13
CA SER A 88 -12.54 5.82 -22.26
C SER A 88 -12.20 4.32 -22.22
N GLY A 89 -13.07 3.46 -21.67
CA GLY A 89 -12.84 2.01 -21.54
C GLY A 89 -12.31 1.55 -20.19
N TRP A 90 -11.99 2.48 -19.29
CA TRP A 90 -11.64 2.23 -17.89
C TRP A 90 -12.83 2.49 -16.97
N GLU A 91 -13.07 1.60 -16.02
CA GLU A 91 -14.07 1.74 -14.97
C GLU A 91 -13.40 1.63 -13.60
N LEU A 92 -13.51 2.67 -12.77
CA LEU A 92 -12.96 2.73 -11.42
C LEU A 92 -14.09 2.76 -10.39
N GLN A 93 -14.09 1.79 -9.48
CA GLN A 93 -14.92 1.78 -8.27
C GLN A 93 -14.04 2.04 -7.06
N VAL A 94 -14.42 3.02 -6.24
CA VAL A 94 -13.79 3.34 -4.95
C VAL A 94 -14.85 3.24 -3.87
N GLN A 95 -14.72 2.27 -2.97
CA GLN A 95 -15.71 2.00 -1.92
C GLN A 95 -15.03 1.58 -0.62
N GLY A 96 -15.25 2.36 0.44
CA GLY A 96 -14.58 2.15 1.72
C GLY A 96 -13.06 2.16 1.52
N GLY A 97 -12.40 1.09 1.98
CA GLY A 97 -10.97 0.86 1.79
C GLY A 97 -10.61 0.09 0.52
N GLN A 98 -11.54 -0.11 -0.41
CA GLN A 98 -11.31 -0.81 -1.66
C GLN A 98 -11.32 0.16 -2.85
N ALA A 99 -10.40 -0.06 -3.78
CA ALA A 99 -10.37 0.58 -5.09
C ALA A 99 -10.13 -0.48 -6.16
N GLN A 100 -10.98 -0.53 -7.19
CA GLN A 100 -10.92 -1.51 -8.25
C GLN A 100 -11.01 -0.83 -9.61
N LEU A 101 -10.03 -1.08 -10.47
CA LEU A 101 -10.01 -0.67 -11.86
C LEU A 101 -10.34 -1.88 -12.74
N VAL A 102 -11.36 -1.74 -13.57
CA VAL A 102 -11.84 -2.75 -14.51
C VAL A 102 -11.69 -2.22 -15.93
N ILE A 103 -11.19 -3.07 -16.80
CA ILE A 103 -11.17 -2.88 -18.25
C ILE A 103 -11.90 -4.08 -18.82
N LYS A 104 -13.13 -3.90 -19.32
CA LYS A 104 -14.01 -5.01 -19.72
C LYS A 104 -13.52 -5.74 -20.97
N ASP A 105 -13.00 -4.98 -21.92
CA ASP A 105 -12.47 -5.46 -23.20
C ASP A 105 -11.06 -4.87 -23.37
N THR A 106 -10.04 -5.70 -23.18
CA THR A 106 -8.64 -5.26 -23.22
C THR A 106 -8.14 -5.11 -24.64
N GLN A 107 -7.51 -3.96 -24.93
CA GLN A 107 -6.97 -3.57 -26.23
C GLN A 107 -5.53 -3.08 -26.05
N ASN A 108 -4.71 -3.11 -27.09
CA ASN A 108 -3.26 -2.79 -26.97
C ASN A 108 -2.97 -1.44 -26.30
N ASP A 109 -3.85 -0.44 -26.45
CA ASP A 109 -3.73 0.89 -25.83
C ASP A 109 -3.89 0.86 -24.30
N HIS A 110 -4.39 -0.23 -23.74
CA HIS A 110 -4.48 -0.46 -22.30
C HIS A 110 -3.20 -1.05 -21.70
N THR A 111 -2.24 -1.49 -22.53
CA THR A 111 -0.97 -2.07 -22.08
C THR A 111 -0.06 -0.98 -21.48
N GLY A 112 0.69 -1.30 -20.42
CA GLY A 112 1.64 -0.38 -19.82
C GLY A 112 1.73 -0.47 -18.30
N ILE A 113 2.38 0.52 -17.69
CA ILE A 113 2.57 0.60 -16.23
C ILE A 113 1.51 1.53 -15.66
N TYR A 114 0.70 1.01 -14.74
CA TYR A 114 -0.29 1.78 -13.99
C TYR A 114 0.29 2.21 -12.65
N LEU A 115 0.51 3.50 -12.47
CA LEU A 115 0.86 4.12 -11.19
C LEU A 115 -0.43 4.46 -10.43
N TRP A 116 -0.64 3.75 -9.33
CA TRP A 116 -1.69 3.98 -8.37
C TRP A 116 -1.17 4.88 -7.25
N GLN A 117 -1.84 6.01 -7.05
CA GLN A 117 -1.65 6.86 -5.88
C GLN A 117 -2.89 6.72 -5.01
N LEU A 118 -2.72 6.05 -3.88
CA LEU A 118 -3.78 5.68 -2.95
C LEU A 118 -3.72 6.62 -1.77
N HIS A 119 -4.77 7.41 -1.54
CA HIS A 119 -4.83 8.30 -0.39
C HIS A 119 -5.88 7.80 0.60
N GLY A 120 -5.42 7.30 1.75
CA GLY A 120 -6.24 7.01 2.93
C GLY A 120 -5.96 8.03 4.03
N ARG A 121 -5.44 7.54 5.16
CA ARG A 121 -4.77 8.34 6.20
C ARG A 121 -3.34 8.74 5.80
N GLN A 122 -2.73 8.00 4.89
CA GLN A 122 -1.43 8.26 4.27
C GLN A 122 -1.53 8.14 2.74
N ARG A 123 -0.49 8.61 2.07
CA ARG A 123 -0.28 8.36 0.64
C ARG A 123 0.54 7.09 0.46
N TYR A 124 0.08 6.21 -0.42
CA TYR A 124 0.82 5.04 -0.85
C TYR A 124 0.85 4.97 -2.37
N TYR A 125 1.99 4.55 -2.92
CA TYR A 125 2.22 4.45 -4.35
C TYR A 125 2.44 2.99 -4.74
N ARG A 126 1.80 2.54 -5.81
CA ARG A 126 1.95 1.19 -6.34
C ARG A 126 2.01 1.20 -7.85
N ASN A 127 2.95 0.45 -8.40
CA ASN A 127 3.00 0.17 -9.83
C ASN A 127 2.38 -1.21 -10.10
N ILE A 128 1.56 -1.29 -11.14
CA ILE A 128 1.00 -2.54 -11.67
C ILE A 128 1.20 -2.51 -13.18
N THR A 129 1.94 -3.48 -13.72
CA THR A 129 2.16 -3.62 -15.16
C THR A 129 1.06 -4.49 -15.75
N LEU A 130 0.33 -3.97 -16.73
CA LEU A 130 -0.64 -4.74 -17.51
C LEU A 130 -0.04 -5.07 -18.88
N ASN A 131 0.06 -6.36 -19.18
CA ASN A 131 0.45 -6.88 -20.47
C ASN A 131 -0.75 -7.50 -21.17
N ILE A 132 -0.91 -7.22 -22.45
CA ILE A 132 -1.98 -7.79 -23.26
C ILE A 132 -1.38 -8.78 -24.23
N LEU A 133 -1.83 -10.02 -24.13
CA LEU A 133 -1.37 -11.12 -24.96
C LEU A 133 -2.18 -11.14 -26.25
N GLU A 134 -1.51 -11.33 -27.38
CA GLU A 134 -2.21 -11.57 -28.63
C GLU A 134 -2.88 -12.95 -28.59
N PRO A 135 -4.07 -13.11 -29.18
CA PRO A 135 -4.69 -14.42 -29.30
C PRO A 135 -3.75 -15.33 -30.11
N SER A 136 -3.44 -16.51 -29.57
CA SER A 136 -2.74 -17.55 -30.33
C SER A 136 -3.65 -17.99 -31.47
N ASN A 137 -3.21 -17.81 -32.72
CA ASN A 137 -3.88 -18.41 -33.88
C ASN A 137 -3.51 -19.90 -33.94
N GLU A 138 -3.90 -20.68 -32.94
CA GLU A 138 -3.80 -22.14 -32.97
C GLU A 138 -5.14 -22.74 -33.40
N ASP A 139 -5.55 -22.38 -34.62
CA ASP A 139 -6.55 -23.10 -35.41
C ASP A 139 -5.99 -23.28 -36.84
N GLU A 140 -4.85 -23.99 -36.95
CA GLU A 140 -4.46 -24.64 -38.20
C GLU A 140 -4.13 -26.10 -37.92
N VAL A 141 -5.16 -26.93 -37.96
CA VAL A 141 -5.01 -28.38 -38.06
C VAL A 141 -4.43 -28.68 -39.45
N THR A 142 -3.15 -29.04 -39.52
CA THR A 142 -2.67 -29.98 -40.53
C THR A 142 -1.64 -30.91 -39.90
N ASP A 143 -2.12 -32.12 -39.64
CA ASP A 143 -1.36 -33.33 -39.35
C ASP A 143 -0.37 -33.63 -40.49
N THR A 144 0.93 -33.82 -40.17
CA THR A 144 1.76 -34.94 -40.65
C THR A 144 3.16 -34.84 -40.03
N ARG A 145 3.44 -35.81 -39.16
CA ARG A 145 4.74 -36.30 -38.68
C ARG A 145 5.98 -35.86 -39.47
N LEU A 146 7.05 -35.47 -38.78
CA LEU A 146 8.38 -36.11 -38.87
C LEU A 146 9.46 -35.45 -37.97
N PHE A 147 10.10 -36.27 -37.13
CA PHE A 147 11.47 -36.14 -36.56
C PHE A 147 11.71 -35.05 -35.48
N THR A 148 12.40 -35.24 -34.35
CA THR A 148 13.17 -36.31 -33.69
C THR A 148 13.48 -35.80 -32.26
N PRO A 149 13.80 -36.65 -31.26
CA PRO A 149 13.95 -36.23 -29.87
C PRO A 149 15.37 -35.78 -29.49
N PHE A 150 15.42 -34.93 -28.45
CA PHE A 150 16.55 -34.66 -27.51
C PHE A 150 17.67 -33.66 -27.95
N PRO A 151 18.38 -32.95 -27.02
CA PRO A 151 18.55 -33.29 -25.61
C PRO A 151 18.35 -32.21 -24.53
N ASP A 152 18.08 -32.72 -23.33
CA ASP A 152 18.29 -32.10 -22.02
C ASP A 152 19.63 -31.36 -21.92
N HIS A 153 19.60 -30.13 -21.41
CA HIS A 153 20.46 -29.64 -20.34
C HIS A 153 20.26 -28.13 -20.11
N ALA A 154 19.77 -27.75 -18.93
CA ALA A 154 20.35 -26.64 -18.17
C ALA A 154 19.93 -26.71 -16.70
N LYS A 155 20.94 -26.98 -15.87
CA LYS A 155 20.95 -27.07 -14.41
C LYS A 155 20.13 -25.99 -13.69
N SER A 156 19.37 -26.46 -12.72
CA SER A 156 18.96 -25.74 -11.51
C SER A 156 20.17 -25.18 -10.76
N SER A 157 20.12 -23.90 -10.40
CA SER A 157 20.99 -23.27 -9.40
C SER A 157 20.30 -23.30 -8.03
N PRO A 158 20.97 -23.69 -6.93
CA PRO A 158 20.41 -23.55 -5.60
C PRO A 158 20.37 -22.08 -5.18
N ILE A 159 19.22 -21.66 -4.66
CA ILE A 159 19.07 -20.46 -3.84
C ILE A 159 19.83 -20.71 -2.54
N GLU A 160 20.95 -20.00 -2.35
CA GLU A 160 21.58 -19.87 -1.04
C GLU A 160 21.07 -18.58 -0.39
N GLY A 161 20.20 -18.75 0.61
CA GLY A 161 19.73 -17.66 1.45
C GLY A 161 20.79 -17.29 2.49
N LYS A 162 21.08 -16.00 2.61
CA LYS A 162 21.79 -15.44 3.76
C LYS A 162 20.88 -14.45 4.49
N PRO A 163 20.38 -14.77 5.69
CA PRO A 163 19.70 -13.81 6.54
C PRO A 163 20.70 -13.08 7.43
N GLY A 164 20.42 -11.81 7.69
CA GLY A 164 21.02 -11.08 8.81
C GLY A 164 22.01 -10.01 8.38
N THR A 165 21.63 -8.74 8.59
CA THR A 165 22.35 -7.74 9.41
C THR A 165 21.67 -6.38 9.20
N LEU A 166 20.43 -6.22 9.65
CA LEU A 166 19.80 -4.89 9.71
C LEU A 166 18.98 -4.64 10.98
N VAL A 167 18.78 -5.68 11.81
CA VAL A 167 18.09 -5.57 13.11
C VAL A 167 19.03 -5.08 14.22
N GLY A 168 20.36 -5.27 14.09
CA GLY A 168 21.31 -4.90 15.15
C GLY A 168 21.65 -3.41 15.23
N VAL A 169 21.47 -2.64 14.15
CA VAL A 169 21.88 -1.22 14.13
C VAL A 169 20.84 -0.32 14.81
N ILE A 170 19.56 -0.66 14.71
CA ILE A 170 18.47 0.16 15.25
C ILE A 170 18.38 0.02 16.78
N THR A 171 18.65 -1.17 17.33
CA THR A 171 18.60 -1.42 18.78
C THR A 171 19.75 -0.73 19.52
N VAL A 172 20.95 -0.66 18.94
CA VAL A 172 22.11 -0.01 19.57
C VAL A 172 21.93 1.52 19.65
N ILE A 173 21.35 2.14 18.62
CA ILE A 173 21.10 3.60 18.60
C ILE A 173 20.05 3.99 19.67
N LEU A 174 19.00 3.20 19.85
CA LEU A 174 17.98 3.45 20.87
C LEU A 174 18.53 3.36 22.29
N ILE A 175 19.38 2.38 22.58
CA ILE A 175 19.96 2.20 23.93
C ILE A 175 20.92 3.35 24.26
N LEU A 176 21.79 3.76 23.32
CA LEU A 176 22.71 4.89 23.51
C LEU A 176 21.98 6.23 23.67
N GLY A 177 20.91 6.46 22.88
CA GLY A 177 20.11 7.68 22.98
C GLY A 177 19.39 7.82 24.32
N VAL A 178 18.83 6.73 24.85
CA VAL A 178 18.11 6.75 26.14
C VAL A 178 19.08 6.92 27.31
N ALA A 179 20.23 6.23 27.31
CA ALA A 179 21.23 6.37 28.37
C ALA A 179 21.85 7.77 28.42
N GLY A 180 22.13 8.38 27.26
CA GLY A 180 22.63 9.75 27.17
C GLY A 180 21.62 10.78 27.71
N SER A 181 20.34 10.59 27.38
CA SER A 181 19.25 11.46 27.83
C SER A 181 19.04 11.40 29.35
N ILE A 182 19.06 10.19 29.93
CA ILE A 182 18.93 10.01 31.38
C ILE A 182 20.12 10.64 32.12
N THR A 183 21.34 10.45 31.62
CA THR A 183 22.55 11.03 32.21
C THR A 183 22.53 12.56 32.15
N PHE A 184 22.05 13.14 31.04
CA PHE A 184 21.92 14.59 30.88
C PHE A 184 20.88 15.20 31.83
N ILE A 185 19.74 14.52 32.02
CA ILE A 185 18.71 14.95 32.97
C ILE A 185 19.24 14.87 34.41
N TYR A 186 19.95 13.79 34.76
CA TYR A 186 20.53 13.63 36.09
C TYR A 186 21.61 14.68 36.38
N TYR A 187 22.45 14.99 35.38
CA TYR A 187 23.47 16.03 35.49
C TYR A 187 22.86 17.43 35.67
N ARG A 188 21.79 17.74 34.93
CA ARG A 188 21.09 19.03 35.04
C ARG A 188 20.36 19.18 36.38
N HIS A 189 19.76 18.10 36.89
CA HIS A 189 19.06 18.15 38.17
C HIS A 189 20.01 18.35 39.35
N ARG A 190 21.23 17.81 39.29
CA ARG A 190 22.23 17.93 40.37
C ARG A 190 22.93 19.30 40.43
N ARG A 191 22.73 20.15 39.43
CA ARG A 191 23.38 21.46 39.28
C ARG A 191 22.42 22.64 39.50
N SER A 192 21.17 22.36 39.84
CA SER A 192 20.17 23.32 40.33
C SER A 192 20.00 23.17 41.83
#